data_AF-A0A0F9JYL8-F1
#
_entry.id   AF-A0A0F9JYL8-F1
#
_cell.length_a   1.000
_cell.length_b   1.000
_cell.length_c   1.000
_cell.angle_alpha   90.00
_cell.angle_beta   90.00
_cell.angle_gamma   90.00
#
_symmetry.space_group_name_H-M   'P 1'
#
loop_
_entity.id
_entity.type
_entity.pdbx_description
1 polymer ?
#
loop_
_entity_poly.entity_id
_entity_poly.type
_entity_poly.pdbx_seq_one_letter_code
_entity_poly.pdbx_strand_id
1 'polypeptide(L)'
;MSNMIQFDHRLRAVSVPNLEAMCERVSGMCHRYTLDGITKTRAYVEYSNPDEWGHEAPMTAVFPVIHGLYGKDCPAVVLSIMNVQKDNQHGEGWQSFGCIVDGPELWRAPGDGVWATREEIEAQKPIFSGRTSRDSI
;
A
#
# COMPACT_ATOMS: atom_id res chain seq x y z
N MET A 1 3.00 -27.30 -27.44
CA MET A 1 3.76 -26.71 -26.33
C MET A 1 3.18 -25.33 -26.09
N SER A 2 2.46 -25.15 -24.98
CA SER A 2 1.80 -23.87 -24.68
C SER A 2 2.88 -22.87 -24.25
N ASN A 3 3.04 -21.79 -24.99
CA ASN A 3 3.83 -20.63 -24.56
C ASN A 3 3.15 -20.07 -23.30
N MET A 4 3.68 -20.41 -22.12
CA MET A 4 3.37 -19.65 -20.91
C MET A 4 3.88 -18.23 -21.15
N ILE A 5 2.97 -17.32 -21.45
CA ILE A 5 3.24 -15.89 -21.37
C ILE A 5 3.49 -15.63 -19.89
N GLN A 6 4.77 -15.55 -19.50
CA GLN A 6 5.15 -15.05 -18.20
C GLN A 6 4.74 -13.58 -18.18
N PHE A 7 3.60 -13.29 -17.54
CA PHE A 7 3.23 -11.91 -17.27
C PHE A 7 4.27 -11.36 -16.30
N ASP A 8 5.10 -10.43 -16.79
CA ASP A 8 6.17 -9.78 -16.05
C ASP A 8 5.62 -8.70 -15.10
N HIS A 9 4.59 -9.07 -14.32
CA HIS A 9 4.08 -8.22 -13.26
C HIS A 9 5.15 -8.14 -12.18
N ARG A 10 5.89 -7.03 -12.18
CA ARG A 10 6.86 -6.72 -11.12
C ARG A 10 6.14 -6.74 -9.78
N LEU A 11 6.39 -7.78 -8.98
CA LEU A 11 5.83 -7.90 -7.64
C LEU A 11 6.24 -6.67 -6.84
N ARG A 12 5.25 -5.89 -6.41
CA ARG A 12 5.45 -4.72 -5.56
C ARG A 12 5.56 -5.19 -4.12
N ALA A 13 6.61 -4.77 -3.44
CA ALA A 13 6.79 -4.98 -2.02
C ALA A 13 6.95 -3.63 -1.34
N VAL A 14 6.37 -3.49 -0.15
CA VAL A 14 6.39 -2.26 0.65
C VAL A 14 6.82 -2.57 2.07
N SER A 15 7.34 -1.58 2.78
CA SER A 15 7.60 -1.73 4.22
C SER A 15 6.29 -1.89 4.99
N VAL A 16 6.34 -2.46 6.19
CA VAL A 16 5.16 -2.52 7.08
C VAL A 16 4.55 -1.14 7.35
N PRO A 17 5.34 -0.10 7.74
CA PRO A 17 4.80 1.25 7.90
C PRO A 17 4.18 1.83 6.62
N ASN A 18 4.73 1.50 5.44
CA ASN A 18 4.11 1.94 4.17
C ASN A 18 2.73 1.29 4.00
N LEU A 19 2.58 0.00 4.31
CA LEU A 19 1.29 -0.69 4.22
C LEU A 19 0.26 -0.11 5.19
N GLU A 20 0.65 0.19 6.43
CA GLU A 20 -0.21 0.86 7.41
C GLU A 20 -0.69 2.21 6.88
N ALA A 21 0.22 3.04 6.37
CA ALA A 21 -0.11 4.33 5.78
C ALA A 21 -1.02 4.19 4.55
N MET A 22 -0.80 3.18 3.71
CA MET A 22 -1.68 2.89 2.57
C MET A 22 -3.08 2.52 3.03
N CYS A 23 -3.23 1.67 4.05
CA CYS A 23 -4.54 1.30 4.62
C CYS A 23 -5.26 2.53 5.18
N GLU A 24 -4.56 3.40 5.90
CA GLU A 24 -5.11 4.65 6.43
C GLU A 24 -5.56 5.57 5.28
N ARG A 25 -4.73 5.73 4.24
CA ARG A 25 -5.01 6.58 3.08
C ARG A 25 -6.28 6.18 2.32
N VAL A 26 -6.51 4.88 2.13
CA VAL A 26 -7.67 4.38 1.39
C VAL A 26 -8.91 4.20 2.27
N SER A 27 -8.75 4.30 3.59
CA SER A 27 -9.87 4.29 4.51
C SER A 27 -10.67 5.58 4.43
N GLY A 28 -11.99 5.46 4.55
CA GLY A 28 -12.93 6.56 4.57
C GLY A 28 -14.03 6.31 5.59
N MET A 29 -15.19 6.96 5.40
CA MET A 29 -16.33 6.81 6.30
C MET A 29 -16.96 5.42 6.22
N CYS A 30 -17.11 4.87 5.00
CA CYS A 30 -17.77 3.58 4.78
C CYS A 30 -16.77 2.43 4.65
N HIS A 31 -15.65 2.64 3.96
CA HIS A 31 -14.64 1.59 3.75
C HIS A 31 -13.50 1.78 4.75
N ARG A 32 -13.27 0.80 5.62
CA ARG A 32 -12.16 0.82 6.57
C ARG A 32 -11.20 -0.32 6.29
N TYR A 33 -9.92 0.01 6.24
CA TYR A 33 -8.83 -0.94 6.09
C TYR A 33 -7.92 -0.86 7.30
N THR A 34 -7.54 -2.00 7.86
CA THR A 34 -6.68 -2.04 9.05
C THR A 34 -5.70 -3.19 8.95
N LEU A 35 -4.45 -2.93 9.28
CA LEU A 35 -3.45 -3.97 9.43
C LEU A 35 -3.68 -4.67 10.77
N ASP A 36 -4.36 -5.82 10.72
CA ASP A 36 -4.77 -6.59 11.92
C ASP A 36 -3.57 -7.29 12.58
N GLY A 37 -2.58 -7.69 11.78
CA GLY A 37 -1.37 -8.27 12.33
C GLY A 37 -0.34 -8.70 11.29
N ILE A 38 0.85 -9.03 11.79
CA ILE A 38 1.96 -9.51 10.98
C ILE A 38 2.62 -10.69 11.69
N THR A 39 2.91 -11.72 10.90
CA THR A 39 3.72 -12.87 11.28
C THR A 39 5.02 -12.86 10.48
N LYS A 40 5.89 -13.85 10.73
CA LYS A 40 7.14 -14.00 9.98
C LYS A 40 6.92 -14.11 8.46
N THR A 41 5.77 -14.62 8.00
CA THR A 41 5.54 -14.95 6.59
C THR A 41 4.28 -14.33 6.01
N ARG A 42 3.42 -13.72 6.83
CA ARG A 42 2.10 -13.20 6.43
C ARG A 42 1.77 -11.87 7.10
N ALA A 43 1.17 -10.97 6.36
CA ALA A 43 0.49 -9.78 6.87
C ALA A 43 -1.01 -9.90 6.60
N TYR A 44 -1.82 -9.41 7.53
CA TYR A 44 -3.27 -9.55 7.50
C TYR A 44 -3.91 -8.16 7.44
N VAL A 45 -4.54 -7.82 6.32
CA VAL A 45 -5.28 -6.57 6.18
C VAL A 45 -6.76 -6.89 6.24
N GLU A 46 -7.43 -6.32 7.22
CA GLU A 46 -8.88 -6.38 7.35
C GLU A 46 -9.52 -5.27 6.52
N TYR A 47 -10.64 -5.60 5.88
CA TYR A 47 -11.54 -4.68 5.21
C TYR A 47 -12.93 -4.81 5.84
N SER A 48 -13.50 -3.68 6.24
CA SER A 48 -14.86 -3.59 6.75
C SER A 48 -15.64 -2.51 6.00
N ASN A 49 -16.89 -2.81 5.68
CA ASN A 49 -17.87 -1.88 5.13
C ASN A 49 -19.18 -2.07 5.90
N PRO A 50 -19.49 -1.21 6.89
CA PRO A 50 -20.71 -1.35 7.69
C PRO A 50 -21.95 -1.29 6.79
N ASP A 51 -22.95 -2.12 7.10
CA ASP A 51 -24.25 -2.06 6.43
C ASP A 51 -25.06 -0.82 6.87
N GLU A 52 -26.27 -0.67 6.34
CA GLU A 52 -27.18 0.45 6.66
C GLU A 52 -27.61 0.49 8.15
N TRP A 53 -27.33 -0.57 8.92
CA TRP A 53 -27.60 -0.68 10.35
C TRP A 53 -26.31 -0.65 11.20
N GLY A 54 -25.15 -0.45 10.58
CA GLY A 54 -23.85 -0.37 11.25
C GLY A 54 -23.26 -1.73 11.63
N HIS A 55 -23.78 -2.84 11.13
CA HIS A 55 -23.15 -4.14 11.34
C HIS A 55 -21.97 -4.33 10.38
N GLU A 56 -20.83 -4.72 10.95
CA GLU A 56 -19.62 -5.00 10.21
C GLU A 56 -19.49 -6.50 9.92
N ALA A 57 -19.19 -6.84 8.67
CA ALA A 57 -18.81 -8.19 8.25
C ALA A 57 -17.41 -8.15 7.63
N PRO A 58 -16.35 -8.10 8.47
CA PRO A 58 -15.01 -7.88 7.98
C PRO A 58 -14.46 -9.08 7.21
N MET A 59 -13.78 -8.78 6.10
CA MET A 59 -12.97 -9.73 5.32
C MET A 59 -11.49 -9.49 5.59
N THR A 60 -10.65 -10.51 5.48
CA THR A 60 -9.21 -10.35 5.73
C THR A 60 -8.38 -10.84 4.54
N ALA A 61 -7.68 -9.93 3.87
CA ALA A 61 -6.70 -10.29 2.85
C ALA A 61 -5.36 -10.67 3.50
N VAL A 62 -4.79 -11.77 3.01
CA VAL A 62 -3.51 -12.30 3.47
C VAL A 62 -2.44 -12.01 2.43
N PHE A 63 -1.39 -11.31 2.83
CA PHE A 63 -0.25 -10.94 1.99
C PHE A 63 1.03 -11.68 2.41
N PRO A 64 1.92 -12.04 1.49
CA PRO A 64 3.22 -12.61 1.82
C PRO A 64 4.13 -11.57 2.48
N VAL A 65 4.91 -12.00 3.46
CA VAL A 65 6.01 -11.22 4.05
C VAL A 65 7.33 -11.84 3.66
N ILE A 66 8.24 -11.02 3.17
CA ILE A 66 9.63 -11.36 2.90
C ILE A 66 10.56 -10.53 3.79
N HIS A 67 11.71 -11.08 4.14
CA HIS A 67 12.69 -10.41 5.00
C HIS A 67 13.98 -10.15 4.21
N GLY A 68 14.75 -9.14 4.61
CA GLY A 68 16.03 -8.83 3.99
C GLY A 68 15.98 -7.88 2.81
N LEU A 69 14.79 -7.47 2.33
CA LEU A 69 14.66 -6.55 1.19
C LEU A 69 15.13 -5.13 1.53
N TYR A 70 14.79 -4.65 2.73
CA TYR A 70 15.15 -3.31 3.22
C TYR A 70 16.14 -3.37 4.41
N GLY A 71 16.86 -4.48 4.54
CA GLY A 71 17.68 -4.80 5.71
C GLY A 71 17.21 -6.06 6.44
N LYS A 72 18.10 -6.65 7.24
CA LYS A 72 17.91 -7.97 7.86
C LYS A 72 16.69 -8.03 8.79
N ASP A 73 16.35 -6.91 9.42
CA ASP A 73 15.30 -6.82 10.45
C ASP A 73 14.05 -6.05 9.97
N CYS A 74 14.00 -5.68 8.69
CA CYS A 74 12.88 -4.92 8.12
C CYS A 74 12.02 -5.85 7.24
N PRO A 75 10.85 -6.32 7.74
CA PRO A 75 9.91 -7.09 6.92
C PRO A 75 9.35 -6.22 5.79
N ALA A 76 9.25 -6.80 4.60
CA ALA A 76 8.56 -6.24 3.46
C ALA A 76 7.33 -7.08 3.13
N VAL A 77 6.20 -6.42 2.92
CA VAL A 77 4.94 -7.05 2.53
C VAL A 77 4.82 -6.99 1.01
N VAL A 78 4.63 -8.14 0.38
CA VAL A 78 4.37 -8.22 -1.06
C VAL A 78 2.89 -7.93 -1.29
N LEU A 79 2.58 -6.95 -2.13
CA LEU A 79 1.22 -6.54 -2.49
C LEU A 79 0.64 -7.53 -3.52
N SER A 80 0.49 -8.78 -3.11
CA SER A 80 -0.16 -9.84 -3.88
C SER A 80 -0.98 -10.67 -2.92
N ILE A 81 -2.30 -10.69 -3.13
CA ILE A 81 -3.23 -11.37 -2.23
C ILE A 81 -3.04 -12.88 -2.41
N MET A 82 -2.70 -13.57 -1.32
CA MET A 82 -2.62 -15.03 -1.30
C MET A 82 -3.98 -15.68 -1.08
N ASN A 83 -4.79 -15.05 -0.22
CA ASN A 83 -6.09 -15.56 0.19
C ASN A 83 -6.93 -14.41 0.77
N VAL A 84 -8.25 -14.53 0.69
CA VAL A 84 -9.20 -13.70 1.43
C VAL A 84 -9.97 -14.59 2.39
N GLN A 85 -9.89 -14.30 3.68
CA GLN A 85 -10.63 -14.99 4.73
C GLN A 85 -11.96 -14.31 4.98
N LYS A 86 -12.96 -15.10 5.40
CA LYS A 86 -14.34 -14.63 5.65
C LYS A 86 -14.95 -13.89 4.46
N ASP A 87 -14.57 -14.28 3.24
CA ASP A 87 -15.07 -13.69 2.02
C ASP A 87 -16.61 -13.78 1.96
N ASN A 88 -17.26 -12.62 2.03
CA ASN A 88 -18.71 -12.48 1.96
C ASN A 88 -19.20 -12.03 0.57
N GLN A 89 -18.31 -12.01 -0.43
CA GLN A 89 -18.56 -11.61 -1.82
C GLN A 89 -18.40 -12.79 -2.79
N HIS A 90 -18.73 -14.01 -2.35
CA HIS A 90 -18.81 -15.19 -3.21
C HIS A 90 -17.52 -15.53 -3.98
N GLY A 91 -16.35 -15.26 -3.41
CA GLY A 91 -15.05 -15.49 -4.06
C GLY A 91 -14.48 -14.24 -4.74
N GLU A 92 -15.21 -13.13 -4.73
CA GLU A 92 -14.79 -11.85 -5.32
C GLU A 92 -14.27 -10.85 -4.29
N GLY A 93 -14.13 -11.25 -3.01
CA GLY A 93 -13.71 -10.34 -1.94
C GLY A 93 -12.33 -9.69 -2.17
N TRP A 94 -11.50 -10.29 -3.02
CA TRP A 94 -10.21 -9.73 -3.46
C TRP A 94 -10.35 -8.35 -4.11
N GLN A 95 -11.47 -8.07 -4.78
CA GLN A 95 -11.72 -6.79 -5.45
C GLN A 95 -11.75 -5.62 -4.45
N SER A 96 -12.22 -5.88 -3.23
CA SER A 96 -12.26 -4.87 -2.16
C SER A 96 -10.86 -4.39 -1.76
N PHE A 97 -9.82 -5.20 -2.00
CA PHE A 97 -8.44 -4.85 -1.67
C PHE A 97 -7.65 -4.29 -2.87
N GLY A 98 -8.27 -4.15 -4.04
CA GLY A 98 -7.62 -3.62 -5.25
C GLY A 98 -7.03 -2.22 -5.05
N CYS A 99 -7.68 -1.38 -4.23
CA CYS A 99 -7.16 -0.05 -3.89
C CYS A 99 -5.82 -0.07 -3.15
N ILE A 100 -5.50 -1.13 -2.42
CA ILE A 100 -4.21 -1.31 -1.74
C ILE A 100 -3.20 -1.95 -2.70
N VAL A 101 -3.62 -2.96 -3.47
CA VAL A 101 -2.74 -3.70 -4.39
C VAL A 101 -2.27 -2.83 -5.56
N ASP A 102 -3.22 -2.12 -6.18
CA ASP A 102 -2.98 -1.31 -7.37
C ASP A 102 -2.73 0.17 -7.04
N GLY A 103 -3.06 0.61 -5.82
CA GLY A 103 -2.85 1.98 -5.37
C GLY A 103 -1.38 2.41 -5.32
N PRO A 104 -1.08 3.72 -5.33
CA PRO A 104 0.29 4.21 -5.28
C PRO A 104 0.96 3.84 -3.95
N GLU A 105 2.27 3.57 -4.02
CA GLU A 105 3.06 3.38 -2.80
C GLU A 105 3.26 4.72 -2.09
N LEU A 106 3.13 4.71 -0.77
CA LEU A 106 3.38 5.88 0.06
C LEU A 106 4.78 5.86 0.65
N TRP A 107 5.38 7.05 0.70
CA TRP A 107 6.71 7.30 1.22
C TRP A 107 6.61 8.33 2.33
N ARG A 108 7.45 8.16 3.35
CA ARG A 108 7.54 9.16 4.41
C ARG A 108 8.36 10.34 3.91
N ALA A 109 7.72 11.50 3.77
CA ALA A 109 8.38 12.70 3.27
C ALA A 109 9.52 13.12 4.23
N PRO A 110 10.72 13.45 3.73
CA PRO A 110 11.89 13.73 4.56
C PRO A 110 11.84 15.09 5.29
N GLY A 111 10.82 15.91 5.04
CA GLY A 111 10.66 17.24 5.66
C GLY A 111 9.72 17.24 6.86
N ASP A 112 8.44 16.95 6.63
CA ASP A 112 7.36 17.02 7.62
C ASP A 112 6.96 15.63 8.18
N GLY A 113 7.52 14.56 7.62
CA GLY A 113 7.20 13.19 8.00
C GLY A 113 5.82 12.72 7.56
N VAL A 114 5.14 13.46 6.68
CA VAL A 114 3.82 13.10 6.12
C VAL A 114 3.98 11.96 5.11
N TRP A 115 3.03 11.03 5.11
CA TRP A 115 2.96 9.96 4.12
C TRP A 115 2.39 10.50 2.81
N ALA A 116 3.20 10.47 1.75
CA ALA A 116 2.88 11.04 0.46
C ALA A 116 3.33 10.12 -0.68
N THR A 117 2.68 10.21 -1.84
CA THR A 117 3.20 9.57 -3.06
C THR A 117 4.49 10.27 -3.48
N ARG A 118 5.25 9.63 -4.37
CA ARG A 118 6.49 10.23 -4.87
C ARG A 118 6.23 11.53 -5.63
N GLU A 119 5.15 11.56 -6.42
CA GLU A 119 4.71 12.72 -7.18
C GLU A 119 4.32 13.87 -6.25
N GLU A 120 3.61 13.58 -5.16
CA GLU A 120 3.25 14.56 -4.12
C GLU A 120 4.51 15.16 -3.47
N ILE A 121 5.50 14.32 -3.12
CA ILE A 121 6.78 14.78 -2.53
C ILE A 121 7.58 15.63 -3.53
N GLU A 122 7.62 15.23 -4.81
CA GLU A 122 8.35 15.95 -5.84
C GLU A 122 7.70 17.31 -6.16
N ALA A 123 6.37 17.40 -6.16
CA ALA A 123 5.63 18.65 -6.35
C ALA A 123 5.85 19.67 -5.21
N GLN A 124 6.19 19.21 -4.02
CA GLN A 124 6.48 20.07 -2.86
C GLN A 124 7.91 20.61 -2.82
N LYS A 125 8.82 20.13 -3.68
CA LYS A 125 10.20 20.64 -3.72
C LYS A 125 10.18 22.07 -4.27
N PRO A 126 10.72 23.07 -3.53
CA PRO A 126 10.80 24.42 -4.05
C PRO A 126 11.68 24.43 -5.30
N ILE A 127 11.14 24.93 -6.41
CA ILE A 127 11.89 25.20 -7.63
C ILE A 127 12.87 26.34 -7.28
N PHE A 128 14.09 26.01 -6.89
CA PHE A 128 15.17 26.98 -6.89
C PHE A 128 15.52 27.28 -8.36
N SER A 129 14.72 28.14 -9.00
CA SER A 129 15.09 28.76 -10.27
C SER A 129 16.27 29.68 -9.98
N GLY A 130 17.45 29.31 -10.49
CA GLY A 130 18.68 30.06 -10.28
C GLY A 130 18.52 31.54 -10.61
N ARG A 131 18.54 32.39 -9.58
CA ARG A 131 19.11 33.73 -9.72
C ARG A 131 20.62 33.57 -9.71
N THR A 132 21.23 33.65 -10.89
CA THR A 132 22.59 34.18 -10.99
C THR A 132 22.52 35.43 -11.82
N SER A 133 22.42 36.54 -11.11
CA SER A 133 22.94 37.85 -11.52
C SER A 133 24.30 37.69 -12.21
N ARG A 134 24.43 38.28 -13.39
CA ARG A 134 25.71 38.76 -13.91
C ARG A 134 25.53 40.23 -14.24
N ASP A 135 25.77 41.05 -13.23
CA ASP A 135 26.38 42.36 -13.44
C ASP A 135 27.78 42.12 -14.01
N SER A 136 28.07 42.71 -15.17
CA SER A 136 29.41 43.09 -15.61
C SER A 136 29.26 44.09 -16.76
N ILE A 137 29.37 45.37 -16.42
CA ILE A 137 29.71 46.47 -17.33
C ILE A 137 31.22 46.43 -17.55
#